data_AF-A0A1Y3THK2-F1
#
_entry.id   AF-A0A1Y3THK2-F1
#
_cell.length_a   1.000
_cell.length_b   1.000
_cell.length_c   1.000
_cell.angle_alpha   90.00
_cell.angle_beta   90.00
_cell.angle_gamma   90.00
#
_symmetry.space_group_name_H-M   'P 1'
#
loop_
_entity.id
_entity.type
_entity.pdbx_description
1 polymer ?
#
loop_
_entity_poly.entity_id
_entity_poly.type
_entity_poly.pdbx_seq_one_letter_code
_entity_poly.pdbx_strand_id
1 'polypeptide(L)'
;MPSNNTIILAERFHHYIKIYYSDGHTEIIFEDIKSYLQQKRAKKGYKNAILLHENWLYPTMNQKDYSCHWVNLYYLREKNPYCKQLLKDKNIYQKAKIMYIKQIQKEMNTYGHTVKELR
;
A
#
# COMPACT_ATOMS: atom_id res chain seq x y z
N MET A 1 9.35 -18.56 -0.84
CA MET A 1 9.27 -17.84 -2.13
C MET A 1 7.99 -17.02 -2.07
N PRO A 2 8.03 -15.70 -2.25
CA PRO A 2 6.80 -14.92 -2.37
C PRO A 2 6.01 -15.49 -3.54
N SER A 3 4.70 -15.64 -3.40
CA SER A 3 3.86 -16.07 -4.50
C SER A 3 3.97 -15.04 -5.63
N ASN A 4 4.04 -15.52 -6.89
CA ASN A 4 4.19 -14.67 -8.09
C ASN A 4 3.07 -13.62 -8.24
N ASN A 5 1.99 -13.73 -7.46
CA ASN A 5 0.84 -12.83 -7.50
C ASN A 5 0.83 -11.81 -6.35
N THR A 6 1.98 -11.51 -5.73
CA THR A 6 1.98 -10.54 -4.63
C THR A 6 2.06 -9.11 -5.12
N ILE A 7 1.17 -8.27 -4.60
CA ILE A 7 1.03 -6.87 -5.01
C ILE A 7 2.04 -6.00 -4.26
N ILE A 8 2.86 -5.26 -5.00
CA ILE A 8 3.81 -4.27 -4.47
C ILE A 8 3.14 -2.91 -4.33
N LEU A 9 2.48 -2.48 -5.39
CA LEU A 9 1.95 -1.13 -5.55
C LEU A 9 0.60 -1.22 -6.26
N ALA A 10 -0.38 -0.48 -5.76
CA ALA A 10 -1.59 -0.18 -6.51
C ALA A 10 -1.69 1.34 -6.68
N GLU A 11 -1.95 1.79 -7.90
CA GLU A 11 -2.18 3.19 -8.26
C GLU A 11 -3.61 3.36 -8.71
N ARG A 12 -4.33 4.30 -8.10
CA ARG A 12 -5.70 4.62 -8.52
C ARG A 12 -5.73 5.90 -9.34
N PHE A 13 -6.38 5.78 -10.48
CA PHE A 13 -6.70 6.86 -11.40
C PHE A 13 -8.22 7.09 -11.43
N HIS A 14 -8.68 8.03 -12.25
CA HIS A 14 -10.09 8.43 -12.30
C HIS A 14 -11.03 7.32 -12.80
N HIS A 15 -10.54 6.38 -13.61
CA HIS A 15 -11.37 5.37 -14.29
C HIS A 15 -10.84 3.93 -14.15
N TYR A 16 -9.66 3.77 -13.57
CA TYR A 16 -9.04 2.46 -13.43
C TYR A 16 -8.07 2.44 -12.25
N ILE A 17 -7.72 1.24 -11.83
CA ILE A 17 -6.65 0.95 -10.88
C ILE A 17 -5.58 0.17 -11.62
N LYS A 18 -4.32 0.56 -11.45
CA LYS A 18 -3.16 -0.15 -11.96
C LYS A 18 -2.44 -0.85 -10.83
N ILE A 19 -2.22 -2.14 -10.95
CA ILE A 19 -1.58 -2.99 -9.95
C ILE A 19 -0.22 -3.43 -10.47
N TYR A 20 0.80 -3.41 -9.61
CA TYR A 20 2.15 -3.85 -9.89
C TYR A 20 2.51 -5.01 -8.97
N TYR A 21 3.02 -6.08 -9.56
CA TYR A 21 3.30 -7.32 -8.86
C TYR A 21 4.80 -7.57 -8.70
N SER A 22 5.14 -8.48 -7.79
CA SER A 22 6.52 -8.76 -7.37
C SER A 22 7.43 -9.39 -8.42
N ASP A 23 6.84 -10.07 -9.40
CA ASP A 23 7.51 -10.66 -10.56
C ASP A 23 7.66 -9.69 -11.75
N GLY A 24 7.15 -8.46 -11.61
CA GLY A 24 7.23 -7.40 -12.62
C GLY A 24 6.00 -7.25 -13.51
N HIS A 25 4.98 -8.13 -13.41
CA HIS A 25 3.76 -7.96 -14.19
C HIS A 25 2.89 -6.82 -13.66
N THR A 26 2.01 -6.29 -14.53
CA THR A 26 1.05 -5.25 -14.17
C THR A 26 -0.34 -5.58 -14.68
N GLU A 27 -1.35 -5.26 -13.89
CA GLU A 27 -2.76 -5.43 -14.23
C GLU A 27 -3.50 -4.08 -14.21
N ILE A 28 -4.50 -3.93 -15.07
CA ILE A 28 -5.39 -2.76 -15.11
C ILE A 28 -6.80 -3.24 -14.85
N ILE A 29 -7.41 -2.73 -13.78
CA ILE A 29 -8.78 -3.01 -13.40
C ILE A 29 -9.62 -1.75 -13.69
N PHE A 30 -10.59 -1.87 -14.59
CA PHE A 30 -11.56 -0.81 -14.83
C PHE A 30 -12.65 -0.87 -13.76
N GLU A 31 -12.90 0.26 -13.10
CA GLU A 31 -13.98 0.39 -12.13
C GLU A 31 -14.77 1.67 -12.43
N ASP A 32 -16.08 1.65 -12.21
CA ASP A 32 -16.88 2.88 -12.14
C ASP A 32 -16.60 3.61 -10.83
N ILE A 33 -15.43 4.23 -10.80
CA ILE A 33 -14.89 4.94 -9.65
C ILE A 33 -15.77 6.15 -9.30
N LYS A 34 -16.40 6.79 -10.30
CA LYS A 34 -17.30 7.92 -10.06
C LYS A 34 -18.50 7.48 -9.23
N SER A 35 -19.13 6.36 -9.59
CA SER A 35 -20.25 5.81 -8.81
C SER A 35 -19.82 5.38 -7.42
N TYR A 36 -18.65 4.72 -7.28
CA TYR A 36 -18.10 4.36 -5.96
C TYR A 36 -17.87 5.59 -5.06
N LEU A 37 -17.29 6.67 -5.61
CA LEU A 37 -17.03 7.90 -4.86
C LEU A 37 -18.32 8.62 -4.45
N GLN A 38 -19.32 8.64 -5.33
CA GLN A 38 -20.63 9.20 -5.02
C GLN A 38 -21.29 8.46 -3.85
N GLN A 39 -21.22 7.12 -3.83
CA GLN A 39 -21.74 6.30 -2.74
C GLN A 39 -20.97 6.48 -1.42
N LYS A 40 -19.68 6.80 -1.48
CA LYS A 40 -18.79 6.93 -0.30
C LYS A 40 -18.60 8.37 0.18
N ARG A 41 -19.31 9.36 -0.38
CA ARG A 41 -19.21 10.81 -0.08
C ARG A 41 -19.23 11.17 1.43
N ALA A 42 -19.73 10.31 2.31
CA ALA A 42 -19.72 10.51 3.76
C ALA A 42 -18.40 10.13 4.49
N LYS A 43 -17.49 9.36 3.87
CA LYS A 43 -16.25 8.91 4.54
C LYS A 43 -15.05 9.73 4.05
N LYS A 44 -14.71 10.78 4.81
CA LYS A 44 -13.47 11.55 4.67
C LYS A 44 -12.25 10.63 4.82
N GLY A 45 -11.71 10.16 3.70
CA GLY A 45 -10.42 9.49 3.64
C GLY A 45 -10.47 8.13 2.95
N TYR A 46 -9.54 7.93 2.01
CA TYR A 46 -9.21 6.66 1.38
C TYR A 46 -8.47 5.73 2.37
N LYS A 47 -9.08 5.45 3.53
CA LYS A 47 -8.42 4.68 4.60
C LYS A 47 -8.17 3.22 4.22
N ASN A 48 -8.99 2.64 3.34
CA ASN A 48 -8.90 1.23 2.96
C ASN A 48 -8.72 1.13 1.44
N ALA A 49 -7.72 0.36 1.00
CA ALA A 49 -7.62 -0.07 -0.38
C ALA A 49 -8.85 -0.93 -0.71
N ILE A 50 -9.50 -0.69 -1.85
CA ILE A 50 -10.68 -1.47 -2.27
C ILE A 50 -10.29 -2.92 -2.57
N LEU A 51 -9.04 -3.15 -3.00
CA LEU A 51 -8.58 -4.40 -3.58
C LEU A 51 -7.64 -5.21 -2.69
N LEU A 52 -7.24 -4.67 -1.54
CA LEU A 52 -6.11 -5.20 -0.80
C LEU A 52 -6.44 -5.32 0.69
N HIS A 53 -6.65 -6.56 1.13
CA HIS A 53 -6.85 -6.93 2.53
C HIS A 53 -5.52 -7.35 3.16
N GLU A 54 -4.57 -6.42 3.28
CA GLU A 54 -3.30 -6.69 3.97
C GLU A 54 -3.01 -5.68 5.09
N ASN A 55 -2.44 -6.18 6.19
CA ASN A 55 -2.12 -5.38 7.37
C ASN A 55 -0.96 -4.38 7.15
N TRP A 56 -0.23 -4.50 6.03
CA TRP A 56 0.98 -3.72 5.71
C TRP A 56 0.79 -2.73 4.56
N LEU A 57 -0.46 -2.44 4.18
CA LEU A 57 -0.76 -1.46 3.13
C LEU A 57 -0.71 -0.04 3.63
N TYR A 58 0.12 0.76 2.97
CA TYR A 58 0.24 2.18 3.25
C TYR A 58 -0.34 3.03 2.12
N PRO A 59 -1.40 3.82 2.38
CA PRO A 59 -1.91 4.77 1.42
C PRO A 59 -1.02 6.02 1.34
N THR A 60 -0.52 6.35 0.15
CA THR A 60 0.01 7.67 -0.18
C THR A 60 -1.00 8.42 -1.03
N MET A 61 -1.75 9.32 -0.40
CA MET A 61 -2.62 10.25 -1.11
C MET A 61 -1.80 11.42 -1.63
N ASN A 62 -1.95 11.73 -2.92
CA ASN A 62 -1.61 13.04 -3.44
C ASN A 62 -2.91 13.86 -3.49
N GLN A 63 -2.95 14.92 -2.69
CA GLN A 63 -4.15 15.76 -2.55
C GLN A 63 -4.39 16.63 -3.78
N LYS A 64 -3.38 16.84 -4.65
CA LYS A 64 -3.49 17.74 -5.81
C LYS A 64 -4.27 17.13 -6.98
N ASP A 65 -4.18 15.82 -7.18
CA ASP A 65 -4.75 15.11 -8.34
C ASP A 65 -5.72 14.00 -7.94
N TYR A 66 -6.04 13.89 -6.64
CA TYR A 66 -6.82 12.80 -6.04
C TYR A 66 -6.25 11.40 -6.33
N SER A 67 -5.00 11.30 -6.80
CA SER A 67 -4.35 10.01 -7.00
C SER A 67 -4.01 9.42 -5.63
N CYS A 68 -4.28 8.13 -5.49
CA CYS A 68 -3.95 7.38 -4.31
C CYS A 68 -3.09 6.20 -4.72
N HIS A 69 -1.97 6.03 -4.02
CA HIS A 69 -1.14 4.85 -4.18
C HIS A 69 -1.24 4.03 -2.89
N TRP A 70 -1.25 2.71 -3.00
CA TRP A 70 -1.11 1.81 -1.86
C TRP A 70 0.15 1.01 -2.03
N VAL A 71 1.06 1.13 -1.07
CA VAL A 71 2.33 0.42 -1.07
C VAL A 71 2.24 -0.73 -0.08
N ASN A 72 2.60 -1.93 -0.52
CA ASN A 72 2.80 -3.06 0.37
C ASN A 72 4.16 -2.92 1.08
N LEU A 73 4.12 -2.48 2.34
CA LEU A 73 5.33 -2.20 3.12
C LEU A 73 6.13 -3.46 3.46
N TYR A 74 5.51 -4.64 3.46
CA TYR A 74 6.20 -5.90 3.76
C TYR A 74 7.40 -6.12 2.81
N TYR A 75 7.27 -5.70 1.55
CA TYR A 75 8.29 -5.91 0.52
C TYR A 75 9.48 -4.97 0.60
N LEU A 76 9.43 -3.94 1.45
CA LEU A 76 10.63 -3.19 1.80
C LEU A 76 11.62 -4.04 2.62
N ARG A 77 11.14 -5.12 3.26
CA ARG A 77 11.98 -6.11 3.96
C ARG A 77 12.78 -6.98 3.00
N GLU A 78 12.16 -7.42 1.90
CA GLU A 78 12.72 -8.43 1.00
C GLU A 78 13.87 -7.92 0.13
N LYS A 79 14.19 -6.62 0.19
CA LYS A 79 15.25 -5.97 -0.61
C LYS A 79 15.14 -6.25 -2.11
N ASN A 80 13.95 -6.52 -2.63
CA ASN A 80 13.72 -6.76 -4.05
C ASN A 80 14.12 -5.51 -4.88
N PRO A 81 15.10 -5.63 -5.81
CA PRO A 81 15.58 -4.50 -6.61
C PRO A 81 14.50 -3.86 -7.48
N TYR A 82 13.62 -4.68 -8.07
CA TYR A 82 12.49 -4.20 -8.90
C TYR A 82 11.54 -3.35 -8.05
N CYS A 83 11.11 -3.85 -6.90
CA CYS A 83 10.25 -3.12 -5.96
C CYS A 83 10.88 -1.76 -5.58
N LYS A 84 12.16 -1.77 -5.21
CA LYS A 84 12.89 -0.55 -4.85
C LYS A 84 12.93 0.45 -6.01
N GLN A 85 13.19 -0.02 -7.24
CA GLN A 85 13.26 0.85 -8.41
C GLN A 85 11.88 1.43 -8.76
N LEU A 86 10.85 0.58 -8.79
CA LEU A 86 9.46 1.00 -9.02
C LEU A 86 9.04 2.11 -8.07
N LEU A 87 9.29 1.96 -6.76
CA LEU A 87 8.92 2.98 -5.77
C LEU A 87 9.74 4.27 -5.91
N LYS A 88 10.97 4.20 -6.43
CA LYS A 88 11.79 5.39 -6.72
C LYS A 88 11.27 6.13 -7.94
N ASP A 89 10.94 5.41 -9.02
CA ASP A 89 10.39 5.99 -10.25
C ASP A 89 9.07 6.72 -9.98
N LYS A 90 8.31 6.24 -8.99
CA LYS A 90 7.07 6.85 -8.50
C LYS A 90 7.27 7.93 -7.43
N ASN A 91 8.51 8.26 -7.07
CA ASN A 91 8.85 9.24 -6.02
C ASN A 91 8.23 8.95 -4.63
N ILE A 92 7.91 7.69 -4.32
CA ILE A 92 7.27 7.28 -3.07
C ILE A 92 8.19 6.44 -2.16
N TYR A 93 9.35 6.02 -2.64
CA TYR A 93 10.27 5.13 -1.91
C TYR A 93 10.63 5.62 -0.51
N GLN A 94 11.03 6.89 -0.36
CA GLN A 94 11.45 7.42 0.95
C GLN A 94 10.29 7.44 1.94
N LYS A 95 9.09 7.84 1.47
CA LYS A 95 7.88 7.85 2.28
C LYS A 95 7.49 6.44 2.72
N ALA A 96 7.55 5.48 1.81
CA ALA A 96 7.29 4.08 2.11
C ALA A 96 8.29 3.51 3.13
N LYS A 97 9.58 3.82 3.00
CA LYS A 97 10.63 3.40 3.95
C LYS A 97 10.37 3.92 5.37
N ILE A 98 10.01 5.20 5.52
CA ILE A 98 9.67 5.79 6.82
C ILE A 98 8.50 5.06 7.46
N MET A 99 7.47 4.75 6.67
CA MET A 99 6.28 4.07 7.17
C MET A 99 6.53 2.61 7.53
N TYR A 100 7.36 1.91 6.77
CA TYR A 100 7.83 0.57 7.11
C TYR A 100 8.51 0.54 8.48
N ILE A 101 9.42 1.49 8.75
CA ILE A 101 10.08 1.60 10.07
C ILE A 101 9.05 1.82 11.19
N LYS A 102 8.09 2.72 10.98
CA LYS A 102 7.02 2.96 11.97
C LYS A 102 6.15 1.73 12.22
N GLN A 103 5.86 0.96 11.17
CA GLN A 103 5.08 -0.27 11.28
C GLN A 103 5.82 -1.33 12.10
N ILE A 104 7.13 -1.54 11.84
CA ILE A 104 7.95 -2.46 12.64
C ILE A 104 7.99 -2.02 14.11
N GLN A 105 8.21 -0.73 14.38
CA GLN A 105 8.23 -0.19 15.75
C GLN A 105 6.90 -0.45 16.46
N LYS A 106 5.77 -0.27 15.76
CA LYS A 106 4.44 -0.56 16.30
C LYS A 106 4.32 -2.04 16.67
N GLU A 107 4.71 -2.95 15.79
CA GLU A 107 4.65 -4.39 16.06
C GLU A 107 5.53 -4.76 17.25
N MET A 108 6.79 -4.30 17.28
CA MET A 108 7.70 -4.55 18.40
C MET A 108 7.14 -4.06 19.74
N ASN A 109 6.50 -2.90 19.76
CA ASN A 109 5.86 -2.37 20.97
C ASN A 109 4.65 -3.22 21.38
N THR A 110 3.82 -3.66 20.43
CA THR A 110 2.70 -4.55 20.72
C THR A 110 3.17 -5.87 21.34
N TYR A 111 4.19 -6.52 20.76
CA TYR A 111 4.78 -7.74 21.33
C TYR A 111 5.46 -7.50 22.68
N GLY A 112 6.13 -6.36 22.87
CA GLY A 112 6.75 -5.99 24.14
C GLY A 112 5.74 -5.74 25.28
N HIS A 113 4.53 -5.27 24.95
CA HIS A 113 3.43 -5.13 25.90
C HIS A 113 2.80 -6.48 26.26
N THR A 114 2.57 -7.37 25.29
CA THR A 114 2.01 -8.71 25.54
C THR A 114 2.90 -9.56 26.45
N VAL A 115 4.22 -9.42 26.37
CA VAL A 115 5.16 -10.16 27.24
C VAL A 115 5.19 -9.60 28.67
N LYS A 116 4.87 -8.31 28.88
CA LYS A 116 4.78 -7.71 30.22
C LYS A 116 3.48 -8.05 30.94
N GLU A 117 2.39 -8.30 30.23
CA GLU A 117 1.09 -8.70 30.81
C GLU A 117 1.03 -10.19 31.18
N LEU A 118 2.01 -10.98 30.74
CA LEU A 118 2.15 -12.41 31.06
C LEU A 118 3.18 -12.71 32.16
N ARG A 119 3.64 -11.68 32.90
CA ARG A 119 4.58 -11.81 34.03
C ARG A 119 3.92 -11.47 35.36
#